data_AF-A0A4R9K7T0-F1
#
_entry.id   AF-A0A4R9K7T0-F1
#
_cell.length_a   1.000
_cell.length_b   1.000
_cell.length_c   1.000
_cell.angle_alpha   90.00
_cell.angle_beta   90.00
_cell.angle_gamma   90.00
#
_symmetry.space_group_name_H-M   'P 1'
#
loop_
_entity.id
_entity.type
_entity.pdbx_description
1 polymer ?
#
loop_
_entity_poly.entity_id
_entity_poly.type
_entity_poly.pdbx_seq_one_letter_code
_entity_poly.pdbx_strand_id
1 'polypeptide(L)'
;MSQPKTKKETEDLLELYRQMLLIRRFEEASAKAYSMGKIGGFCHLYIGQEAVGVGAISALEEKDYIVSTYRDHGHALARGLDPKALMAELYGKKTGIVHGNGGSMHFFDKAKNFMGGHGIVGGHISLAAGMAYASKYRNDGAVTLCFFGEGAANIGSFHEGMNLAAIWKLPLVMICENNHYAMGTPEYRALSVKDVSVRAIAYDIARDHIEGDEVRKVREHVKVAVERARRGEGPTLMEISTYRFRGHSMSDPAKYRTKEELEKYKQGDPLIRAEKDLLNSGWAQEELTKLDETILKHVEDSVDFAEKSEEPPLGWLYKHVYAENV
;
A
#
# COMPACT_ATOMS: atom_id res chain seq x y z
N MET A 1 -13.35 14.74 6.52
CA MET A 1 -14.52 15.44 5.99
C MET A 1 -15.76 15.09 6.81
N SER A 2 -16.83 15.86 6.64
CA SER A 2 -18.15 15.56 7.22
C SER A 2 -18.78 14.31 6.58
N GLN A 3 -19.83 13.75 7.21
CA GLN A 3 -20.67 12.67 6.65
C GLN A 3 -21.02 12.91 5.17
N PRO A 4 -21.16 11.85 4.34
CA PRO A 4 -21.65 11.97 2.96
C PRO A 4 -22.93 12.82 2.92
N LYS A 5 -22.97 13.85 2.07
CA LYS A 5 -24.11 14.79 1.97
C LYS A 5 -24.98 14.50 0.76
N THR A 6 -24.45 13.76 -0.21
CA THR A 6 -25.13 13.43 -1.47
C THR A 6 -25.10 11.94 -1.72
N LYS A 7 -26.09 11.43 -2.48
CA LYS A 7 -26.15 10.02 -2.90
C LYS A 7 -24.85 9.56 -3.56
N LYS A 8 -24.27 10.41 -4.43
CA LYS A 8 -23.00 10.12 -5.12
C LYS A 8 -21.83 9.96 -4.14
N GLU A 9 -21.71 10.85 -3.14
CA GLU A 9 -20.66 10.73 -2.13
C GLU A 9 -20.80 9.45 -1.28
N THR A 10 -22.04 9.00 -1.06
CA THR A 10 -22.30 7.74 -0.36
C THR A 10 -21.93 6.53 -1.22
N GLU A 11 -22.28 6.52 -2.51
CA GLU A 11 -21.89 5.48 -3.46
C GLU A 11 -20.35 5.41 -3.61
N ASP A 12 -19.68 6.56 -3.70
CA ASP A 12 -18.22 6.65 -3.72
C ASP A 12 -17.60 6.08 -2.43
N LEU A 13 -18.17 6.40 -1.26
CA LEU A 13 -17.68 5.86 0.02
C LEU A 13 -17.87 4.33 0.09
N LEU A 14 -18.97 3.80 -0.43
CA LEU A 14 -19.23 2.36 -0.46
C LEU A 14 -18.17 1.62 -1.27
N GLU A 15 -17.74 2.17 -2.41
CA GLU A 15 -16.69 1.56 -3.22
C GLU A 15 -15.35 1.54 -2.48
N LEU A 16 -14.96 2.66 -1.87
CA LEU A 16 -13.74 2.73 -1.06
C LEU A 16 -13.81 1.77 0.15
N TYR A 17 -14.97 1.68 0.80
CA TYR A 17 -15.21 0.73 1.89
C TYR A 17 -15.07 -0.72 1.41
N ARG A 18 -15.66 -1.08 0.26
CA ARG A 18 -15.55 -2.41 -0.35
C ARG A 18 -14.08 -2.79 -0.57
N GLN A 19 -13.27 -1.87 -1.08
CA GLN A 19 -11.84 -2.13 -1.30
C GLN A 19 -11.06 -2.30 0.02
N MET A 20 -11.31 -1.43 1.02
CA MET A 20 -10.69 -1.59 2.33
C MET A 20 -11.09 -2.91 3.00
N LEU A 21 -12.36 -3.31 2.87
CA LEU A 21 -12.87 -4.57 3.41
C LEU A 21 -12.25 -5.78 2.71
N LEU A 22 -12.11 -5.74 1.38
CA LEU A 22 -11.38 -6.76 0.61
C LEU A 22 -9.95 -6.93 1.12
N ILE A 23 -9.22 -5.82 1.31
CA ILE A 23 -7.86 -5.86 1.87
C ILE A 23 -7.89 -6.50 3.26
N ARG A 24 -8.75 -6.03 4.16
CA ARG A 24 -8.87 -6.57 5.52
C ARG A 24 -9.09 -8.08 5.52
N ARG A 25 -10.06 -8.58 4.73
CA ARG A 25 -10.38 -10.01 4.66
C ARG A 25 -9.28 -10.84 4.00
N PHE A 26 -8.66 -10.32 2.94
CA PHE A 26 -7.52 -10.97 2.30
C PHE A 26 -6.33 -11.11 3.26
N GLU A 27 -6.03 -10.06 4.02
CA GLU A 27 -4.96 -10.03 5.01
C GLU A 27 -5.22 -10.97 6.20
N GLU A 28 -6.48 -11.06 6.66
CA GLU A 28 -6.88 -12.03 7.69
C GLU A 28 -6.74 -13.49 7.21
N ALA A 29 -7.12 -13.76 5.96
CA ALA A 29 -6.90 -15.07 5.34
C ALA A 29 -5.41 -15.38 5.17
N SER A 30 -4.61 -14.40 4.76
CA SER A 30 -3.15 -14.50 4.65
C SER A 30 -2.51 -14.79 6.00
N ALA A 31 -2.99 -14.15 7.07
CA ALA A 31 -2.56 -14.43 8.44
C ALA A 31 -2.80 -15.89 8.83
N LYS A 32 -4.01 -16.40 8.57
CA LYS A 32 -4.39 -17.79 8.85
C LYS A 32 -3.54 -18.77 8.04
N ALA A 33 -3.37 -18.53 6.74
CA ALA A 33 -2.55 -19.34 5.86
C ALA A 33 -1.09 -19.43 6.32
N TYR A 34 -0.51 -18.29 6.74
CA TYR A 34 0.83 -18.24 7.32
C TYR A 34 0.94 -19.08 8.60
N SER A 35 -0.02 -18.96 9.51
CA SER A 35 -0.05 -19.78 10.74
C SER A 35 -0.20 -21.28 10.46
N MET A 36 -0.80 -21.66 9.33
CA MET A 36 -0.89 -23.04 8.86
C MET A 36 0.36 -23.53 8.10
N GLY A 37 1.40 -22.67 7.97
CA GLY A 37 2.62 -23.00 7.24
C GLY A 37 2.46 -23.05 5.73
N LYS A 38 1.39 -22.45 5.18
CA LYS A 38 1.13 -22.41 3.73
C LYS A 38 1.89 -21.30 3.00
N ILE A 39 2.27 -20.25 3.72
CA ILE A 39 3.06 -19.12 3.21
C ILE A 39 4.47 -19.24 3.75
N GLY A 40 5.46 -19.34 2.86
CA GLY A 40 6.87 -19.40 3.19
C GLY A 40 7.51 -18.02 3.37
N GLY A 41 8.63 -17.95 4.07
CA GLY A 41 9.40 -16.71 4.25
C GLY A 41 8.75 -15.72 5.22
N PHE A 42 8.77 -14.43 4.88
CA PHE A 42 8.16 -13.38 5.68
C PHE A 42 6.78 -13.04 5.16
N CYS A 43 5.84 -12.70 6.03
CA CYS A 43 4.51 -12.20 5.66
C CYS A 43 4.20 -10.89 6.39
N HIS A 44 3.99 -9.81 5.62
CA HIS A 44 3.84 -8.45 6.14
C HIS A 44 2.44 -7.92 5.87
N LEU A 45 1.58 -7.99 6.89
CA LEU A 45 0.17 -7.65 6.71
C LEU A 45 -0.11 -6.14 6.68
N TYR A 46 -1.01 -5.68 5.82
CA TYR A 46 -1.39 -4.27 5.70
C TYR A 46 -2.53 -3.82 6.66
N ILE A 47 -2.94 -4.69 7.59
CA ILE A 47 -4.04 -4.44 8.54
C ILE A 47 -3.84 -3.16 9.37
N GLY A 48 -4.80 -2.25 9.25
CA GLY A 48 -4.85 -0.95 9.93
C GLY A 48 -4.42 0.24 9.07
N GLN A 49 -3.91 -0.02 7.86
CA GLN A 49 -3.43 1.02 6.94
C GLN A 49 -4.29 1.12 5.67
N GLU A 50 -5.43 0.42 5.61
CA GLU A 50 -6.22 0.24 4.38
C GLU A 50 -6.69 1.57 3.77
N ALA A 51 -7.08 2.55 4.59
CA ALA A 51 -7.48 3.86 4.10
C ALA A 51 -6.34 4.62 3.41
N VAL A 52 -5.09 4.38 3.80
CA VAL A 52 -3.92 5.01 3.17
C VAL A 52 -3.77 4.49 1.75
N GLY A 53 -3.64 3.18 1.60
CA GLY A 53 -3.48 2.53 0.30
C GLY A 53 -4.67 2.76 -0.64
N VAL A 54 -5.90 2.51 -0.16
CA VAL A 54 -7.13 2.69 -0.97
C VAL A 54 -7.35 4.16 -1.33
N GLY A 55 -7.24 5.05 -0.34
CA GLY A 55 -7.42 6.48 -0.57
C GLY A 55 -6.41 7.01 -1.59
N ALA A 56 -5.13 6.71 -1.41
CA ALA A 56 -4.07 7.19 -2.29
C ALA A 56 -4.18 6.64 -3.72
N ILE A 57 -4.40 5.33 -3.88
CA ILE A 57 -4.44 4.69 -5.19
C ILE A 57 -5.72 5.04 -5.96
N SER A 58 -6.83 5.28 -5.26
CA SER A 58 -8.08 5.74 -5.90
C SER A 58 -7.99 7.15 -6.51
N ALA A 59 -6.92 7.91 -6.23
CA ALA A 59 -6.65 9.21 -6.84
C ALA A 59 -5.91 9.11 -8.19
N LEU A 60 -5.50 7.90 -8.60
CA LEU A 60 -4.71 7.67 -9.81
C LEU A 60 -5.55 7.35 -11.04
N GLU A 61 -4.95 7.59 -12.21
CA GLU A 61 -5.39 7.07 -13.50
C GLU A 61 -4.72 5.72 -13.80
N GLU A 62 -5.24 4.98 -14.80
CA GLU A 62 -4.68 3.67 -15.19
C GLU A 62 -3.22 3.75 -15.70
N LYS A 63 -2.83 4.89 -16.28
CA LYS A 63 -1.46 5.10 -16.77
C LYS A 63 -0.44 5.40 -15.67
N ASP A 64 -0.89 5.72 -14.47
CA ASP A 64 0.01 6.09 -13.37
C ASP A 64 0.69 4.86 -12.77
N TYR A 65 1.88 5.08 -12.20
CA TYR A 65 2.71 4.03 -11.62
C TYR A 65 2.60 3.99 -10.10
N ILE A 66 2.73 2.79 -9.53
CA ILE A 66 2.81 2.56 -8.09
C ILE A 66 4.11 1.82 -7.78
N VAL A 67 4.90 2.37 -6.87
CA VAL A 67 6.07 1.72 -6.28
C VAL A 67 5.79 1.53 -4.79
N SER A 68 5.84 0.28 -4.32
CA SER A 68 5.45 -0.10 -2.96
C SER A 68 6.64 -0.57 -2.12
N THR A 69 6.41 -0.73 -0.82
CA THR A 69 7.31 -1.44 0.11
C THR A 69 7.05 -2.94 0.08
N TYR A 70 7.76 -3.71 0.91
CA TYR A 70 7.47 -5.12 1.21
C TYR A 70 6.10 -5.39 1.85
N ARG A 71 5.31 -4.35 2.17
CA ARG A 71 3.95 -4.45 2.69
C ARG A 71 2.96 -4.02 1.60
N ASP A 72 3.00 -4.74 0.48
CA ASP A 72 2.40 -4.36 -0.80
C ASP A 72 1.04 -4.97 -1.09
N HIS A 73 0.54 -5.93 -0.30
CA HIS A 73 -0.71 -6.64 -0.63
C HIS A 73 -1.89 -5.67 -0.72
N GLY A 74 -2.03 -4.77 0.26
CA GLY A 74 -3.05 -3.74 0.27
C GLY A 74 -2.97 -2.81 -0.93
N HIS A 75 -1.75 -2.40 -1.33
CA HIS A 75 -1.54 -1.56 -2.51
C HIS A 75 -1.90 -2.30 -3.82
N ALA A 76 -1.51 -3.57 -3.93
CA ALA A 76 -1.83 -4.41 -5.10
C ALA A 76 -3.34 -4.60 -5.26
N LEU A 77 -4.05 -4.90 -4.17
CA LEU A 77 -5.51 -5.05 -4.16
C LEU A 77 -6.22 -3.72 -4.47
N ALA A 78 -5.76 -2.60 -3.89
CA ALA A 78 -6.30 -1.28 -4.19
C ALA A 78 -6.09 -0.87 -5.65
N ARG A 79 -5.02 -1.34 -6.29
CA ARG A 79 -4.79 -1.17 -7.74
C ARG A 79 -5.64 -2.10 -8.61
N GLY A 80 -6.34 -3.05 -8.01
CA GLY A 80 -7.21 -4.01 -8.69
C GLY A 80 -6.46 -5.17 -9.33
N LEU A 81 -5.38 -5.63 -8.72
CA LEU A 81 -4.76 -6.90 -9.06
C LEU A 81 -5.63 -8.06 -8.54
N ASP A 82 -5.61 -9.20 -9.23
CA ASP A 82 -6.48 -10.35 -8.95
C ASP A 82 -6.12 -11.03 -7.62
N PRO A 83 -7.02 -11.04 -6.62
CA PRO A 83 -6.79 -11.70 -5.33
C PRO A 83 -6.37 -13.17 -5.46
N LYS A 84 -6.83 -13.89 -6.49
CA LYS A 84 -6.44 -15.30 -6.73
C LYS A 84 -4.95 -15.42 -7.03
N ALA A 85 -4.46 -14.59 -7.95
CA ALA A 85 -3.04 -14.57 -8.31
C ALA A 85 -2.18 -14.06 -7.16
N LEU A 86 -2.66 -13.08 -6.37
CA LEU A 86 -1.94 -12.60 -5.19
C LEU A 86 -1.83 -13.68 -4.10
N MET A 87 -2.93 -14.37 -3.76
CA MET A 87 -2.90 -15.45 -2.77
C MET A 87 -2.04 -16.63 -3.25
N ALA A 88 -2.11 -16.98 -4.53
CA ALA A 88 -1.25 -18.00 -5.13
C ALA A 88 0.24 -17.61 -5.04
N GLU A 89 0.57 -16.33 -5.20
CA GLU A 89 1.94 -15.82 -5.02
C GLU A 89 2.41 -15.96 -3.57
N LEU A 90 1.56 -15.64 -2.58
CA LEU A 90 1.89 -15.86 -1.17
C LEU A 90 2.17 -17.33 -0.85
N TYR A 91 1.47 -18.24 -1.53
CA TYR A 91 1.66 -19.68 -1.39
C TYR A 91 2.86 -20.21 -2.21
N GLY A 92 3.60 -19.35 -2.92
CA GLY A 92 4.73 -19.74 -3.75
C GLY A 92 4.34 -20.53 -5.00
N LYS A 93 3.09 -20.40 -5.47
CA LYS A 93 2.55 -21.21 -6.56
C LYS A 93 2.89 -20.64 -7.93
N LYS A 94 2.95 -21.53 -8.92
CA LYS A 94 3.19 -21.22 -10.34
C LYS A 94 2.23 -20.16 -10.91
N THR A 95 0.98 -20.18 -10.43
CA THR A 95 -0.11 -19.27 -10.82
C THR A 95 -0.09 -17.95 -10.05
N GLY A 96 0.91 -17.74 -9.20
CA GLY A 96 1.18 -16.46 -8.56
C GLY A 96 1.44 -15.35 -9.57
N ILE A 97 1.17 -14.11 -9.17
CA ILE A 97 1.28 -12.92 -10.03
C ILE A 97 2.70 -12.71 -10.60
N VAL A 98 3.73 -13.19 -9.89
CA VAL A 98 5.13 -13.25 -10.35
C VAL A 98 5.67 -14.68 -10.28
N HIS A 99 4.79 -15.64 -10.52
CA HIS A 99 5.09 -17.06 -10.69
C HIS A 99 5.63 -17.76 -9.43
N GLY A 100 5.28 -17.26 -8.24
CA GLY A 100 5.69 -17.84 -6.96
C GLY A 100 7.10 -17.45 -6.51
N ASN A 101 7.78 -16.57 -7.26
CA ASN A 101 9.15 -16.15 -6.97
C ASN A 101 9.24 -14.99 -5.98
N GLY A 102 8.21 -14.15 -5.93
CA GLY A 102 8.21 -12.93 -5.15
C GLY A 102 7.70 -13.13 -3.73
N GLY A 103 6.80 -14.10 -3.55
CA GLY A 103 6.16 -14.34 -2.26
C GLY A 103 5.49 -13.08 -1.71
N SER A 104 5.55 -12.89 -0.40
CA SER A 104 4.80 -11.84 0.30
C SER A 104 5.34 -10.41 0.15
N MET A 105 6.52 -10.20 -0.44
CA MET A 105 7.18 -8.88 -0.40
C MET A 105 7.38 -8.25 -1.77
N HIS A 106 7.05 -8.96 -2.85
CA HIS A 106 7.50 -8.63 -4.20
C HIS A 106 6.39 -8.83 -5.25
N PHE A 107 5.16 -8.44 -4.94
CA PHE A 107 4.11 -8.39 -5.95
C PHE A 107 4.48 -7.38 -7.04
N PHE A 108 4.33 -7.75 -8.30
CA PHE A 108 4.66 -6.91 -9.45
C PHE A 108 3.69 -7.21 -10.59
N ASP A 109 3.19 -6.18 -11.26
CA ASP A 109 2.35 -6.30 -12.46
C ASP A 109 2.60 -5.12 -13.39
N LYS A 110 3.29 -5.40 -14.49
CA LYS A 110 3.59 -4.40 -15.53
C LYS A 110 2.32 -3.88 -16.21
N ALA A 111 1.31 -4.72 -16.44
CA ALA A 111 0.09 -4.31 -17.14
C ALA A 111 -0.74 -3.32 -16.31
N LYS A 112 -0.68 -3.45 -14.98
CA LYS A 112 -1.31 -2.53 -14.03
C LYS A 112 -0.40 -1.37 -13.60
N ASN A 113 0.82 -1.26 -14.14
CA ASN A 113 1.84 -0.30 -13.69
C ASN A 113 2.14 -0.39 -12.19
N PHE A 114 2.02 -1.60 -11.62
CA PHE A 114 2.37 -1.90 -10.24
C PHE A 114 3.80 -2.41 -10.21
N MET A 115 4.74 -1.52 -9.91
CA MET A 115 6.18 -1.72 -10.14
C MET A 115 6.92 -2.32 -8.96
N GLY A 116 6.24 -3.20 -8.21
CA GLY A 116 6.89 -4.01 -7.19
C GLY A 116 6.58 -3.60 -5.76
N GLY A 117 6.50 -4.59 -4.88
CA GLY A 117 6.98 -4.49 -3.52
C GLY A 117 8.50 -4.66 -3.44
N HIS A 118 9.13 -3.80 -2.65
CA HIS A 118 10.58 -3.78 -2.49
C HIS A 118 10.97 -4.14 -1.06
N GLY A 119 11.75 -5.22 -0.92
CA GLY A 119 12.27 -5.73 0.35
C GLY A 119 13.45 -4.94 0.91
N ILE A 120 14.21 -4.27 0.04
CA ILE A 120 15.33 -3.41 0.45
C ILE A 120 14.77 -2.06 0.88
N VAL A 121 14.75 -1.82 2.19
CA VAL A 121 14.20 -0.60 2.80
C VAL A 121 14.82 0.66 2.18
N GLY A 122 13.96 1.52 1.62
CA GLY A 122 14.34 2.80 1.03
C GLY A 122 14.98 2.72 -0.36
N GLY A 123 15.45 1.55 -0.80
CA GLY A 123 16.13 1.39 -2.09
C GLY A 123 15.25 1.72 -3.31
N HIS A 124 13.94 1.54 -3.17
CA HIS A 124 12.96 1.78 -4.23
C HIS A 124 12.61 3.26 -4.45
N ILE A 125 12.98 4.14 -3.52
CA ILE A 125 12.63 5.57 -3.61
C ILE A 125 13.36 6.24 -4.78
N SER A 126 14.63 5.91 -4.99
CA SER A 126 15.38 6.39 -6.17
C SER A 126 14.91 5.73 -7.47
N LEU A 127 14.44 4.47 -7.42
CA LEU A 127 13.80 3.81 -8.57
C LEU A 127 12.51 4.52 -8.97
N ALA A 128 11.69 4.95 -8.01
CA ALA A 128 10.48 5.71 -8.28
C ALA A 128 10.78 7.07 -8.93
N ALA A 129 11.86 7.75 -8.51
CA ALA A 129 12.34 8.95 -9.21
C ALA A 129 12.75 8.63 -10.65
N GLY A 130 13.45 7.51 -10.90
CA GLY A 130 13.78 7.07 -12.26
C GLY A 130 12.54 6.80 -13.12
N MET A 131 11.50 6.17 -12.57
CA MET A 131 10.23 5.93 -13.28
C MET A 131 9.52 7.24 -13.62
N ALA A 132 9.41 8.16 -12.66
CA ALA A 132 8.81 9.48 -12.88
C ALA A 132 9.61 10.30 -13.91
N TYR A 133 10.95 10.20 -13.91
CA TYR A 133 11.80 10.78 -14.94
C TYR A 133 11.48 10.20 -16.31
N ALA A 134 11.30 8.88 -16.42
CA ALA A 134 10.97 8.24 -17.68
C ALA A 134 9.62 8.70 -18.24
N SER A 135 8.60 8.84 -17.38
CA SER A 135 7.28 9.40 -17.76
C SER A 135 7.39 10.85 -18.24
N LYS A 136 8.16 11.67 -17.53
CA LYS A 136 8.46 13.05 -17.94
C LYS A 136 9.19 13.11 -19.28
N TYR A 137 10.22 12.27 -19.46
CA TYR A 137 11.04 12.22 -20.67
C TYR A 137 10.21 11.83 -21.89
N ARG A 138 9.30 10.87 -21.74
CA ARG A 138 8.37 10.45 -22.80
C ARG A 138 7.18 11.39 -22.98
N ASN A 139 6.96 12.31 -22.05
CA ASN A 139 5.79 13.19 -22.02
C ASN A 139 4.46 12.42 -22.10
N ASP A 140 4.36 11.27 -21.42
CA ASP A 140 3.14 10.44 -21.38
C ASP A 140 2.12 10.92 -20.32
N GLY A 141 2.54 11.90 -19.52
CA GLY A 141 1.72 12.52 -18.48
C GLY A 141 1.37 11.58 -17.33
N ALA A 142 2.07 10.45 -17.16
CA ALA A 142 1.89 9.55 -16.01
C ALA A 142 2.57 10.12 -14.76
N VAL A 143 1.94 9.91 -13.61
CA VAL A 143 2.47 10.23 -12.27
C VAL A 143 2.90 8.93 -11.59
N THR A 144 3.92 8.99 -10.73
CA THR A 144 4.33 7.87 -9.89
C THR A 144 3.97 8.13 -8.43
N LEU A 145 3.27 7.19 -7.78
CA LEU A 145 3.21 7.14 -6.31
C LEU A 145 4.32 6.24 -5.80
N CYS A 146 5.05 6.71 -4.78
CA CYS A 146 6.06 5.93 -4.07
C CYS A 146 5.70 5.83 -2.60
N PHE A 147 5.31 4.65 -2.14
CA PHE A 147 5.00 4.37 -0.74
C PHE A 147 6.26 3.94 0.03
N PHE A 148 6.42 4.43 1.26
CA PHE A 148 7.50 4.03 2.15
C PHE A 148 7.11 4.26 3.62
N GLY A 149 7.74 3.55 4.55
CA GLY A 149 7.56 3.79 5.99
C GLY A 149 8.51 4.86 6.52
N GLU A 150 8.21 5.41 7.69
CA GLU A 150 9.00 6.48 8.32
C GLU A 150 10.47 6.09 8.54
N GLY A 151 10.75 4.81 8.85
CA GLY A 151 12.11 4.29 8.95
C GLY A 151 12.93 4.41 7.65
N ALA A 152 12.27 4.34 6.48
CA ALA A 152 12.95 4.45 5.20
C ALA A 152 13.38 5.90 4.88
N ALA A 153 12.81 6.90 5.55
CA ALA A 153 13.17 8.30 5.37
C ALA A 153 14.63 8.61 5.77
N ASN A 154 15.29 7.72 6.51
CA ASN A 154 16.69 7.85 6.94
C ASN A 154 17.70 7.18 6.00
N ILE A 155 17.24 6.52 4.93
CA ILE A 155 18.12 5.81 3.99
C ILE A 155 18.70 6.80 2.98
N GLY A 156 19.97 6.64 2.57
CA GLY A 156 20.63 7.56 1.63
C GLY A 156 19.86 7.78 0.32
N SER A 157 19.27 6.71 -0.23
CA SER A 157 18.45 6.76 -1.45
C SER A 157 17.20 7.63 -1.32
N PHE A 158 16.68 7.84 -0.10
CA PHE A 158 15.62 8.83 0.13
C PHE A 158 16.12 10.23 -0.23
N HIS A 159 17.29 10.63 0.28
CA HIS A 159 17.87 11.95 0.04
C HIS A 159 18.24 12.16 -1.44
N GLU A 160 18.86 11.14 -2.05
CA GLU A 160 19.23 11.16 -3.46
C GLU A 160 18.00 11.27 -4.38
N GLY A 161 16.98 10.42 -4.13
CA GLY A 161 15.74 10.41 -4.89
C GLY A 161 14.96 11.73 -4.78
N MET A 162 14.83 12.27 -3.58
CA MET A 162 14.18 13.56 -3.32
C MET A 162 14.87 14.71 -4.04
N ASN A 163 16.21 14.79 -3.94
CA ASN A 163 16.98 15.85 -4.59
C ASN A 163 16.85 15.80 -6.12
N LEU A 164 17.00 14.62 -6.72
CA LEU A 164 16.82 14.44 -8.17
C LEU A 164 15.39 14.76 -8.60
N ALA A 165 14.39 14.33 -7.83
CA ALA A 165 12.98 14.63 -8.11
C ALA A 165 12.70 16.13 -8.11
N ALA A 166 13.30 16.87 -7.19
CA ALA A 166 13.16 18.32 -7.06
C ALA A 166 13.79 19.05 -8.26
N ILE A 167 15.09 18.86 -8.51
CA ILE A 167 15.81 19.60 -9.56
C ILE A 167 15.26 19.32 -10.96
N TRP A 168 14.70 18.12 -11.16
CA TRP A 168 14.10 17.74 -12.44
C TRP A 168 12.59 17.94 -12.47
N LYS A 169 11.95 18.49 -11.42
CA LYS A 169 10.49 18.69 -11.33
C LYS A 169 9.74 17.45 -11.82
N LEU A 170 10.01 16.30 -11.19
CA LEU A 170 9.46 15.01 -11.61
C LEU A 170 7.98 14.86 -11.21
N PRO A 171 7.17 14.13 -12.01
CA PRO A 171 5.78 13.81 -11.69
C PRO A 171 5.73 12.68 -10.64
N LEU A 172 6.15 12.98 -9.42
CA LEU A 172 6.31 12.01 -8.32
C LEU A 172 5.61 12.49 -7.05
N VAL A 173 4.82 11.61 -6.43
CA VAL A 173 4.27 11.83 -5.09
C VAL A 173 4.84 10.76 -4.15
N MET A 174 5.54 11.21 -3.12
CA MET A 174 6.19 10.36 -2.12
C MET A 174 5.30 10.31 -0.89
N ILE A 175 4.83 9.13 -0.53
CA ILE A 175 3.87 8.91 0.55
C ILE A 175 4.57 8.12 1.66
N CYS A 176 4.87 8.81 2.76
CA CYS A 176 5.34 8.21 4.00
C CYS A 176 4.13 7.68 4.78
N GLU A 177 3.98 6.37 4.85
CA GLU A 177 3.04 5.69 5.73
C GLU A 177 3.66 5.58 7.13
N ASN A 178 3.47 6.63 7.93
CA ASN A 178 4.05 6.66 9.27
C ASN A 178 3.18 5.84 10.22
N ASN A 179 3.61 4.61 10.53
CA ASN A 179 2.96 3.76 11.53
C ASN A 179 3.70 3.76 12.88
N HIS A 180 4.56 4.76 13.09
CA HIS A 180 5.35 5.06 14.29
C HIS A 180 6.47 4.06 14.62
N TYR A 181 6.62 2.97 13.86
CA TYR A 181 7.57 1.89 14.17
C TYR A 181 8.28 1.29 12.93
N ALA A 182 9.60 1.46 12.91
CA ALA A 182 10.49 0.76 12.00
C ALA A 182 10.87 -0.61 12.61
N MET A 183 10.14 -1.65 12.22
CA MET A 183 10.10 -2.95 12.92
C MET A 183 9.69 -2.75 14.39
N GLY A 184 10.64 -2.65 15.30
CA GLY A 184 10.43 -2.37 16.72
C GLY A 184 11.13 -1.11 17.23
N THR A 185 11.75 -0.34 16.34
CA THR A 185 12.35 0.96 16.69
C THR A 185 11.29 2.05 16.57
N PRO A 186 10.87 2.69 17.68
CA PRO A 186 9.92 3.79 17.61
C PRO A 186 10.54 5.02 16.94
N GLU A 187 9.71 5.79 16.25
CA GLU A 187 10.14 6.94 15.43
C GLU A 187 10.99 7.96 16.20
N TYR A 188 10.68 8.24 17.48
CA TYR A 188 11.42 9.22 18.29
C TYR A 188 12.88 8.81 18.58
N ARG A 189 13.26 7.55 18.33
CA ARG A 189 14.64 7.06 18.44
C ARG A 189 15.41 7.12 17.13
N ALA A 190 14.71 7.26 16.00
CA ALA A 190 15.29 7.15 14.67
C ALA A 190 15.14 8.43 13.84
N LEU A 191 14.14 9.26 14.11
CA LEU A 191 13.88 10.49 13.37
C LEU A 191 14.29 11.71 14.19
N SER A 192 15.01 12.63 13.54
CA SER A 192 15.34 13.95 14.09
C SER A 192 14.17 14.94 14.03
N VAL A 193 13.11 14.61 13.28
CA VAL A 193 11.89 15.41 13.13
C VAL A 193 10.68 14.54 13.45
N LYS A 194 9.64 15.12 14.02
CA LYS A 194 8.38 14.42 14.31
C LYS A 194 7.48 14.24 13.09
N ASP A 195 7.60 15.16 12.13
CA ASP A 195 6.87 15.19 10.87
C ASP A 195 7.91 15.02 9.74
N VAL A 196 7.92 13.86 9.12
CA VAL A 196 8.77 13.49 7.98
C VAL A 196 8.54 14.43 6.80
N SER A 197 7.33 14.95 6.61
CA SER A 197 7.02 15.87 5.51
C SER A 197 7.80 17.19 5.61
N VAL A 198 8.24 17.60 6.82
CA VAL A 198 9.13 18.77 7.01
C VAL A 198 10.44 18.63 6.24
N ARG A 199 10.91 17.40 5.98
CA ARG A 199 12.13 17.17 5.19
C ARG A 199 12.01 17.68 3.75
N ALA A 200 10.80 17.84 3.22
CA ALA A 200 10.53 18.44 1.92
C ALA A 200 11.15 19.85 1.78
N ILE A 201 11.19 20.62 2.87
CA ILE A 201 11.68 22.00 2.90
C ILE A 201 13.16 22.06 2.46
N ALA A 202 13.95 21.05 2.83
CA ALA A 202 15.37 20.99 2.46
C ALA A 202 15.60 20.83 0.94
N TYR A 203 14.57 20.42 0.19
CA TYR A 203 14.63 20.22 -1.25
C TYR A 203 13.79 21.24 -2.04
N ASP A 204 13.18 22.21 -1.35
CA ASP A 204 12.26 23.18 -1.95
C ASP A 204 11.09 22.51 -2.73
N ILE A 205 10.49 21.47 -2.14
CA ILE A 205 9.32 20.77 -2.72
C ILE A 205 8.08 20.89 -1.84
N ALA A 206 6.91 20.64 -2.43
CA ALA A 206 5.65 20.69 -1.72
C ALA A 206 5.56 19.58 -0.67
N ARG A 207 4.81 19.84 0.40
CA ARG A 207 4.58 18.87 1.48
C ARG A 207 3.14 18.85 1.95
N ASP A 208 2.74 17.74 2.53
CA ASP A 208 1.48 17.60 3.24
C ASP A 208 1.62 16.63 4.42
N HIS A 209 0.82 16.84 5.47
CA HIS A 209 0.78 15.95 6.63
C HIS A 209 -0.66 15.78 7.10
N ILE A 210 -1.18 14.55 7.03
CA ILE A 210 -2.55 14.22 7.41
C ILE A 210 -2.62 12.92 8.22
N GLU A 211 -3.71 12.75 8.96
CA GLU A 211 -4.08 11.45 9.52
C GLU A 211 -4.70 10.55 8.44
N GLY A 212 -4.33 9.27 8.42
CA GLY A 212 -4.84 8.22 7.53
C GLY A 212 -6.12 7.52 8.02
N ASP A 213 -6.84 8.16 8.94
CA ASP A 213 -8.04 7.64 9.62
C ASP A 213 -9.33 7.73 8.80
N GLU A 214 -9.30 8.38 7.63
CA GLU A 214 -10.47 8.57 6.77
C GLU A 214 -10.09 8.48 5.28
N VAL A 215 -10.59 7.46 4.59
CA VAL A 215 -10.20 7.13 3.20
C VAL A 215 -10.48 8.25 2.19
N ARG A 216 -11.59 8.99 2.34
CA ARG A 216 -11.94 10.11 1.44
C ARG A 216 -10.99 11.29 1.60
N LYS A 217 -10.59 11.59 2.83
CA LYS A 217 -9.59 12.63 3.14
C LYS A 217 -8.24 12.28 2.52
N VAL A 218 -7.80 11.03 2.67
CA VAL A 218 -6.56 10.56 2.01
C VAL A 218 -6.65 10.75 0.50
N ARG A 219 -7.75 10.30 -0.12
CA ARG A 219 -7.98 10.45 -1.57
C ARG A 219 -7.89 11.90 -2.03
N GLU A 220 -8.50 12.82 -1.32
CA GLU A 220 -8.53 14.24 -1.70
C GLU A 220 -7.16 14.90 -1.64
N HIS A 221 -6.42 14.68 -0.55
CA HIS A 221 -5.09 15.24 -0.39
C HIS A 221 -4.09 14.64 -1.39
N VAL A 222 -4.14 13.32 -1.61
CA VAL A 222 -3.30 12.67 -2.63
C VAL A 222 -3.67 13.14 -4.03
N LYS A 223 -4.96 13.35 -4.33
CA LYS A 223 -5.40 13.90 -5.61
C LYS A 223 -4.80 15.27 -5.90
N VAL A 224 -4.74 16.16 -4.91
CA VAL A 224 -4.09 17.48 -5.06
C VAL A 224 -2.61 17.32 -5.40
N ALA A 225 -1.90 16.42 -4.72
CA ALA A 225 -0.48 16.15 -4.99
C ALA A 225 -0.25 15.52 -6.39
N VAL A 226 -1.12 14.60 -6.80
CA VAL A 226 -1.10 13.98 -8.14
C VAL A 226 -1.34 15.01 -9.23
N GLU A 227 -2.34 15.87 -9.07
CA GLU A 227 -2.64 16.93 -10.04
C GLU A 227 -1.48 17.93 -10.15
N ARG A 228 -0.86 18.30 -9.03
CA ARG A 228 0.36 19.14 -9.01
C ARG A 228 1.50 18.49 -9.81
N ALA A 229 1.79 17.22 -9.52
CA ALA A 229 2.81 16.45 -10.22
C ALA A 229 2.52 16.37 -11.73
N ARG A 230 1.26 16.13 -12.10
CA ARG A 230 0.81 16.03 -13.50
C ARG A 230 0.93 17.34 -14.25
N ARG A 231 0.72 18.49 -13.60
CA ARG A 231 0.93 19.83 -14.16
C ARG A 231 2.41 20.24 -14.28
N GLY A 232 3.34 19.37 -13.89
CA GLY A 232 4.78 19.64 -13.99
C GLY A 232 5.31 20.62 -12.93
N GLU A 233 4.55 20.83 -11.86
CA GLU A 233 4.94 21.71 -10.74
C GLU A 233 5.92 21.04 -9.76
N GLY A 234 6.37 19.83 -10.08
CA GLY A 234 7.34 19.06 -9.31
C GLY A 234 6.71 18.12 -8.28
N PRO A 235 7.56 17.44 -7.50
CA PRO A 235 7.11 16.40 -6.58
C PRO A 235 6.46 16.95 -5.32
N THR A 236 5.79 16.05 -4.59
CA THR A 236 5.24 16.31 -3.25
C THR A 236 5.69 15.20 -2.29
N LEU A 237 6.11 15.58 -1.08
CA LEU A 237 6.34 14.64 0.03
C LEU A 237 5.18 14.72 1.03
N MET A 238 4.42 13.65 1.15
CA MET A 238 3.29 13.54 2.06
C MET A 238 3.64 12.60 3.22
N GLU A 239 3.33 12.99 4.44
CA GLU A 239 3.22 12.05 5.56
C GLU A 239 1.74 11.75 5.81
N ILE A 240 1.42 10.47 5.88
CA ILE A 240 0.10 9.98 6.28
C ILE A 240 0.30 9.16 7.55
N SER A 241 -0.07 9.75 8.68
CA SER A 241 0.01 9.09 9.99
C SER A 241 -1.04 7.98 10.07
N THR A 242 -0.63 6.78 10.45
CA THR A 242 -1.45 5.57 10.44
C THR A 242 -0.97 4.60 11.52
N TYR A 243 -1.54 3.40 11.58
CA TYR A 243 -1.09 2.41 12.56
C TYR A 243 -1.23 0.97 12.05
N ARG A 244 -0.15 0.20 12.21
CA ARG A 244 -0.16 -1.23 11.86
C ARG A 244 -0.70 -2.05 13.03
N PHE A 245 -1.87 -2.68 12.89
CA PHE A 245 -2.49 -3.43 14.00
C PHE A 245 -1.85 -4.78 14.32
N ARG A 246 -1.01 -5.29 13.41
CA ARG A 246 -0.23 -6.52 13.61
C ARG A 246 1.25 -6.21 13.88
N GLY A 247 2.03 -7.22 14.26
CA GLY A 247 3.48 -7.11 14.35
C GLY A 247 4.10 -6.70 13.02
N HIS A 248 5.41 -6.42 13.01
CA HIS A 248 6.14 -6.05 11.81
C HIS A 248 5.88 -7.02 10.66
N SER A 249 6.08 -8.29 10.95
CA SER A 249 5.67 -9.45 10.16
C SER A 249 4.84 -10.39 11.03
N MET A 250 4.27 -11.43 10.43
CA MET A 250 3.52 -12.46 11.16
C MET A 250 4.34 -13.21 12.22
N SER A 251 5.67 -13.21 12.12
CA SER A 251 6.57 -13.81 13.13
C SER A 251 6.94 -12.84 14.27
N ASP A 252 6.61 -11.55 14.16
CA ASP A 252 6.97 -10.54 15.16
C ASP A 252 5.89 -10.43 16.26
N PRO A 253 6.22 -10.71 17.53
CA PRO A 253 5.27 -10.63 18.64
C PRO A 253 4.93 -9.19 19.08
N ALA A 254 5.53 -8.16 18.48
CA ALA A 254 5.24 -6.75 18.75
C ALA A 254 5.47 -6.29 20.21
N LYS A 255 6.50 -6.80 20.89
CA LYS A 255 6.80 -6.50 22.31
C LYS A 255 7.28 -5.07 22.61
N TYR A 256 7.44 -4.24 21.57
CA TYR A 256 7.95 -2.86 21.65
C TYR A 256 6.86 -1.79 21.82
N ARG A 257 5.59 -2.20 21.89
CA ARG A 257 4.43 -1.33 22.14
C ARG A 257 3.52 -1.95 23.19
N THR A 258 2.70 -1.13 23.84
CA THR A 258 1.75 -1.62 24.85
C THR A 258 0.44 -2.08 24.21
N LYS A 259 -0.35 -2.87 24.96
CA LYS A 259 -1.69 -3.26 24.51
C LYS A 259 -2.62 -2.05 24.49
N GLU A 260 -2.48 -1.18 25.47
CA GLU A 260 -3.28 0.04 25.64
C GLU A 260 -3.08 0.99 24.46
N GLU A 261 -1.84 1.12 23.97
CA GLU A 261 -1.53 1.89 22.77
C GLU A 261 -2.21 1.32 21.53
N LEU A 262 -2.07 0.01 21.29
CA LEU A 262 -2.72 -0.66 20.16
C LEU A 262 -4.24 -0.51 20.19
N GLU A 263 -4.88 -0.72 21.34
CA GLU A 263 -6.33 -0.59 21.48
C GLU A 263 -6.80 0.86 21.28
N LYS A 264 -6.00 1.86 21.71
CA LYS A 264 -6.28 3.27 21.40
C LYS A 264 -6.33 3.52 19.89
N TYR A 265 -5.36 3.02 19.12
CA TYR A 265 -5.36 3.21 17.67
C TYR A 265 -6.48 2.44 16.96
N LYS A 266 -6.84 1.25 17.43
CA LYS A 266 -7.98 0.48 16.89
C LYS A 266 -9.32 1.19 17.06
N GLN A 267 -9.49 2.07 18.06
CA GLN A 267 -10.70 2.89 18.17
C GLN A 267 -10.88 3.83 16.97
N GLY A 268 -9.78 4.17 16.29
CA GLY A 268 -9.76 4.94 15.05
C GLY A 268 -9.61 4.08 13.78
N ASP A 269 -9.93 2.78 13.81
CA ASP A 269 -9.85 1.92 12.62
C ASP A 269 -10.64 2.54 11.46
N PRO A 270 -9.98 2.88 10.33
CA PRO A 270 -10.62 3.56 9.22
C PRO A 270 -11.74 2.73 8.59
N LEU A 271 -11.68 1.41 8.67
CA LEU A 271 -12.72 0.52 8.16
C LEU A 271 -14.01 0.66 8.99
N ILE A 272 -13.87 0.63 10.33
CA ILE A 272 -15.01 0.82 11.26
C ILE A 272 -15.60 2.21 11.11
N ARG A 273 -14.77 3.23 10.90
CA ARG A 273 -15.25 4.59 10.66
C ARG A 273 -16.07 4.68 9.37
N ALA A 274 -15.57 4.13 8.27
CA ALA A 274 -16.28 4.13 6.99
C ALA A 274 -17.61 3.36 7.07
N GLU A 275 -17.65 2.23 7.79
CA GLU A 275 -18.89 1.49 8.07
C GLU A 275 -19.91 2.38 8.80
N LYS A 276 -19.50 3.04 9.88
CA LYS A 276 -20.37 3.98 10.62
C LYS A 276 -20.87 5.12 9.74
N ASP A 277 -20.02 5.69 8.90
CA ASP A 277 -20.40 6.76 7.98
C ASP A 277 -21.42 6.30 6.94
N LEU A 278 -21.32 5.06 6.46
CA LEU A 278 -22.32 4.46 5.56
C LEU A 278 -23.67 4.23 6.25
N LEU A 279 -23.66 3.66 7.46
CA LEU A 279 -24.88 3.47 8.27
C LEU A 279 -25.59 4.79 8.55
N ASN A 280 -24.83 5.82 8.95
CA ASN A 280 -25.35 7.17 9.18
C ASN A 280 -25.91 7.82 7.90
N SER A 281 -25.47 7.35 6.72
CA SER A 281 -25.96 7.81 5.42
C SER A 281 -27.18 7.03 4.91
N GLY A 282 -27.74 6.12 5.73
CA GLY A 282 -28.97 5.38 5.43
C GLY A 282 -28.76 4.00 4.81
N TRP A 283 -27.52 3.46 4.76
CA TRP A 283 -27.30 2.06 4.41
C TRP A 283 -27.78 1.14 5.52
N ALA A 284 -28.43 0.04 5.16
CA ALA A 284 -28.86 -0.95 6.12
C ALA A 284 -27.68 -1.81 6.59
N GLN A 285 -27.67 -2.20 7.87
CA GLN A 285 -26.65 -3.09 8.42
C GLN A 285 -26.63 -4.42 7.64
N GLU A 286 -27.79 -4.91 7.25
CA GLU A 286 -27.96 -6.15 6.48
C GLU A 286 -27.30 -6.07 5.10
N GLU A 287 -27.24 -4.88 4.48
CA GLU A 287 -26.57 -4.69 3.18
C GLU A 287 -25.04 -4.74 3.35
N LEU A 288 -24.51 -4.12 4.41
CA LEU A 288 -23.08 -4.17 4.72
C LEU A 288 -22.64 -5.58 5.11
N THR A 289 -23.46 -6.31 5.87
CA THR A 289 -23.22 -7.73 6.18
C THR A 289 -23.18 -8.60 4.93
N LYS A 290 -24.14 -8.44 4.00
CA LYS A 290 -24.12 -9.18 2.72
C LYS A 290 -22.90 -8.84 1.87
N LEU A 291 -22.45 -7.59 1.89
CA LEU A 291 -21.23 -7.17 1.20
C LEU A 291 -20.00 -7.89 1.78
N ASP A 292 -19.88 -7.94 3.11
CA ASP A 292 -18.81 -8.67 3.78
C ASP A 292 -18.84 -10.16 3.48
N GLU A 293 -20.00 -10.82 3.55
CA GLU A 293 -20.17 -12.23 3.15
C GLU A 293 -19.73 -12.49 1.71
N THR A 294 -20.05 -11.57 0.79
CA THR A 294 -19.64 -11.67 -0.62
C THR A 294 -18.12 -11.56 -0.77
N ILE A 295 -17.48 -10.63 -0.05
CA ILE A 295 -16.03 -10.46 -0.04
C ILE A 295 -15.34 -11.66 0.59
N LEU A 296 -15.84 -12.15 1.72
CA LEU A 296 -15.33 -13.34 2.39
C LEU A 296 -15.32 -14.53 1.44
N LYS A 297 -16.43 -14.76 0.73
CA LYS A 297 -16.50 -15.83 -0.29
C LYS A 297 -15.47 -15.64 -1.40
N HIS A 298 -15.27 -14.41 -1.89
CA HIS A 298 -14.24 -14.13 -2.89
C HIS A 298 -12.82 -14.47 -2.36
N VAL A 299 -12.52 -14.09 -1.12
CA VAL A 299 -11.23 -14.38 -0.49
C VAL A 299 -11.06 -15.88 -0.26
N GLU A 300 -12.11 -16.59 0.17
CA GLU A 300 -12.12 -18.05 0.28
C GLU A 300 -11.84 -18.72 -1.07
N ASP A 301 -12.51 -18.28 -2.15
CA ASP A 301 -12.24 -18.75 -3.51
C ASP A 301 -10.79 -18.51 -3.94
N SER A 302 -10.14 -17.47 -3.42
CA SER A 302 -8.73 -17.14 -3.68
C SER A 302 -7.77 -18.06 -2.93
N VAL A 303 -8.08 -18.37 -1.67
CA VAL A 303 -7.36 -19.39 -0.89
C VAL A 303 -7.50 -20.76 -1.53
N ASP A 304 -8.71 -21.15 -1.90
CA ASP A 304 -9.00 -22.41 -2.59
C ASP A 304 -8.24 -22.54 -3.92
N PHE A 305 -8.19 -21.45 -4.69
CA PHE A 305 -7.42 -21.40 -5.93
C PHE A 305 -5.91 -21.59 -5.66
N ALA A 306 -5.36 -20.91 -4.66
CA ALA A 306 -3.95 -21.05 -4.29
C ALA A 306 -3.63 -22.47 -3.81
N GLU A 307 -4.49 -23.09 -3.01
CA GLU A 307 -4.29 -24.46 -2.52
C GLU A 307 -4.30 -25.50 -3.63
N LYS A 308 -5.18 -25.33 -4.63
CA LYS A 308 -5.31 -26.23 -5.78
C LYS A 308 -4.28 -25.95 -6.88
N SER A 309 -3.54 -24.85 -6.79
CA SER A 309 -2.54 -24.48 -7.79
C SER A 309 -1.27 -25.33 -7.67
N GLU A 310 -0.68 -25.63 -8.83
CA GLU A 310 0.56 -26.39 -8.92
C GLU A 310 1.76 -25.62 -8.34
N GLU A 311 2.68 -26.37 -7.73
CA GLU A 311 4.01 -25.85 -7.39
C GLU A 311 4.80 -25.54 -8.66
N PRO A 312 5.66 -24.50 -8.65
CA PRO A 312 6.58 -24.28 -9.76
C PRO A 312 7.59 -25.45 -9.85
N PRO A 313 7.94 -25.92 -11.06
CA PRO A 313 8.92 -26.99 -11.22
C PRO A 313 10.33 -26.50 -10.87
N LEU A 314 11.17 -27.37 -10.30
CA LEU A 314 12.51 -27.01 -9.78
C LEU A 314 13.38 -26.22 -10.78
N GLY A 315 13.32 -26.55 -12.07
CA GLY A 315 14.08 -25.86 -13.12
C GLY A 315 13.74 -24.38 -13.29
N TRP A 316 12.62 -23.89 -12.72
CA TRP A 316 12.29 -22.47 -12.73
C TRP A 316 13.22 -21.61 -11.88
N LEU A 317 13.97 -22.21 -10.94
CA LEU A 317 14.98 -21.50 -10.16
C LEU A 317 16.00 -20.74 -11.03
N TYR A 318 16.26 -21.25 -12.24
CA TYR A 318 17.23 -20.68 -13.18
C TYR A 318 16.58 -19.80 -14.26
N LYS A 319 15.26 -19.70 -14.29
CA LYS A 319 14.56 -18.86 -15.27
C LYS A 319 14.59 -17.40 -14.85
N HIS A 320 14.59 -16.51 -15.85
CA HIS A 320 14.51 -15.06 -15.67
C HIS A 320 15.69 -14.42 -14.90
N VAL A 321 16.78 -15.16 -14.70
CA VAL A 321 18.05 -14.61 -14.19
C VAL A 321 18.68 -13.69 -15.25
N TYR A 322 18.60 -14.09 -16.52
CA TYR A 322 18.98 -13.30 -17.69
C TYR A 322 17.85 -13.32 -18.72
N ALA A 323 17.95 -12.45 -19.74
CA ALA A 323 16.97 -12.40 -20.83
C ALA A 323 16.95 -13.68 -21.67
N GLU A 324 18.13 -14.28 -21.87
CA GLU A 324 18.30 -15.59 -22.49
C GLU A 324 18.57 -16.63 -21.41
N ASN A 325 17.97 -17.82 -21.54
CA ASN A 325 18.30 -18.94 -20.66
C ASN A 325 19.68 -19.44 -21.06
N VAL A 326 20.70 -19.10 -20.27
CA VAL A 326 22.06 -19.64 -20.39
C VAL A 326 22.13 -21.00 -19.72
#